data_AF-T2IFX6-F1
#
_entry.id   AF-T2IFX6-F1
#
_cell.length_a   1.000
_cell.length_b   1.000
_cell.length_c   1.000
_cell.angle_alpha   90.00
_cell.angle_beta   90.00
_cell.angle_gamma   90.00
#
_symmetry.space_group_name_H-M   'P 1'
#
loop_
_entity.id
_entity.type
_entity.pdbx_description
1 polymer ?
#
loop_
_entity_poly.entity_id
_entity_poly.type
_entity_poly.pdbx_seq_one_letter_code
_entity_poly.pdbx_strand_id
1 'polypeptide(L)'
;MLVLSGYFHELGVFLHFQDDDILKKTIILNTAWGTDAVYNVLDNETVRENLGKFDRNDLKNIWNEEKYITMRSELLKLMMNFKLCYEIPSQPGNYIAPQLLSAEQTEYNWDEDNNLLLRYEYEFMPKGILTRFIVETHAIIENETCVWKTGVVLNKDGARAEIIERYRYHKGEIRIRVSGNRKRDLLTTVRHELGKIHDSYERLKYETLVPCNCSKCKGSQSPHFYLWDVLNKFIDDQRPEIQCIKSYDMVNVQGLVNDIVKRDLNPSRNKEESEMSNSGKYSIKADVVNITETNLGEVIGKKYASDPSIKNALDEIINKLTELNNKYPNVSETTATEIINAEFRGIQKNQPEKWEIIKQIFNGKRWLNGGKTALIKIGEHYSENNVFCKAVVGFGEGFTDS
;
A
#
# COMPACT_ATOMS: atom_id res chain seq x y z
N MET A 1 19.88 15.70 -11.44
CA MET A 1 19.21 14.41 -11.18
C MET A 1 19.92 13.32 -11.96
N LEU A 2 20.30 12.23 -11.29
CA LEU A 2 20.90 11.03 -11.86
C LEU A 2 19.79 10.11 -12.37
N VAL A 3 19.43 10.26 -13.64
CA VAL A 3 18.27 9.59 -14.28
C VAL A 3 18.33 8.06 -14.12
N LEU A 4 19.48 7.46 -14.41
CA LEU A 4 19.68 6.01 -14.29
C LEU A 4 19.49 5.51 -12.86
N SER A 5 19.92 6.32 -11.90
CA SER A 5 19.82 5.96 -10.49
C SER A 5 18.40 6.07 -9.95
N GLY A 6 17.61 7.04 -10.45
CA GLY A 6 16.18 7.13 -10.15
C GLY A 6 15.42 5.94 -10.72
N TYR A 7 15.72 5.55 -11.96
CA TYR A 7 15.10 4.38 -12.61
C TYR A 7 15.34 3.08 -11.82
N PHE A 8 16.58 2.81 -11.39
CA PHE A 8 16.87 1.62 -10.59
C PHE A 8 16.28 1.66 -9.18
N HIS A 9 16.06 2.86 -8.64
CA HIS A 9 15.34 3.03 -7.38
C HIS A 9 13.86 2.64 -7.53
N GLU A 10 13.20 3.14 -8.57
CA GLU A 10 11.81 2.81 -8.90
C GLU A 10 11.62 1.32 -9.17
N LEU A 11 12.60 0.68 -9.84
CA LEU A 11 12.58 -0.77 -10.07
C LEU A 11 12.90 -1.62 -8.82
N GLY A 12 13.27 -1.00 -7.69
CA GLY A 12 13.64 -1.72 -6.47
C GLY A 12 14.97 -2.48 -6.57
N VAL A 13 15.83 -2.17 -7.54
CA VAL A 13 17.15 -2.78 -7.71
C VAL A 13 18.11 -2.33 -6.61
N PHE A 14 18.08 -1.05 -6.26
CA PHE A 14 18.75 -0.47 -5.10
C PHE A 14 17.97 0.74 -4.60
N LEU A 15 18.26 1.27 -3.41
CA LEU A 15 17.59 2.48 -2.91
C LEU A 15 18.51 3.69 -3.02
N HIS A 16 18.01 4.78 -3.60
CA HIS A 16 18.73 6.06 -3.65
C HIS A 16 17.77 7.25 -3.69
N PHE A 17 17.73 8.00 -2.59
CA PHE A 17 16.86 9.17 -2.42
C PHE A 17 17.62 10.45 -2.78
N GLN A 18 17.54 10.86 -4.04
CA GLN A 18 18.36 11.95 -4.58
C GLN A 18 18.01 13.34 -4.03
N ASP A 19 16.75 13.52 -3.60
CA ASP A 19 16.24 14.81 -3.11
C ASP A 19 16.35 14.94 -1.59
N ASP A 20 16.89 13.93 -0.91
CA ASP A 20 17.03 13.91 0.55
C ASP A 20 18.45 14.31 0.97
N ASP A 21 18.59 15.35 1.79
CA ASP A 21 19.92 15.88 2.13
C ASP A 21 20.85 14.89 2.85
N ILE A 22 20.28 13.92 3.59
CA ILE A 22 21.03 12.89 4.30
C ILE A 22 21.31 11.71 3.36
N LEU A 23 20.33 11.30 2.56
CA LEU A 23 20.44 10.10 1.72
C LEU A 23 20.95 10.32 0.30
N LYS A 24 21.04 11.56 -0.19
CA LYS A 24 21.46 11.88 -1.58
C LYS A 24 22.87 11.43 -1.95
N LYS A 25 23.70 11.07 -0.96
CA LYS A 25 25.06 10.53 -1.16
C LYS A 25 25.15 9.04 -0.83
N THR A 26 24.02 8.40 -0.52
CA THR A 26 23.95 7.05 0.00
C THR A 26 23.15 6.17 -0.95
N ILE A 27 23.78 5.12 -1.46
CA ILE A 27 23.12 4.12 -2.31
C ILE A 27 23.09 2.80 -1.54
N ILE A 28 21.87 2.32 -1.25
CA ILE A 28 21.67 1.03 -0.59
C ILE A 28 21.49 -0.03 -1.66
N LEU A 29 22.58 -0.70 -2.02
CA LEU A 29 22.62 -1.72 -3.09
C LEU A 29 21.85 -2.99 -2.75
N ASN A 30 21.93 -3.42 -1.48
CA ASN A 30 21.18 -4.57 -1.00
C ASN A 30 19.89 -4.09 -0.33
N THR A 31 18.78 -4.13 -1.05
CA THR A 31 17.47 -3.74 -0.51
C THR A 31 17.05 -4.57 0.69
N ALA A 32 17.48 -5.84 0.79
CA ALA A 32 17.19 -6.69 1.95
C ALA A 32 17.83 -6.15 3.23
N TRP A 33 19.06 -5.62 3.15
CA TRP A 33 19.72 -5.00 4.31
C TRP A 33 18.92 -3.81 4.85
N GLY A 34 18.34 -2.99 3.95
CA GLY A 34 17.50 -1.87 4.33
C GLY A 34 16.17 -2.32 4.94
N THR A 35 15.50 -3.30 4.33
CA THR A 35 14.24 -3.83 4.86
C THR A 35 14.43 -4.53 6.19
N ASP A 36 15.50 -5.30 6.37
CA ASP A 36 15.81 -5.99 7.63
C ASP A 36 16.05 -4.97 8.75
N ALA A 37 16.73 -3.86 8.47
CA ALA A 37 16.91 -2.78 9.43
C ALA A 37 15.58 -2.16 9.86
N VAL A 38 14.64 -1.96 8.92
CA VAL A 38 13.29 -1.45 9.22
C VAL A 38 12.52 -2.46 10.08
N TYR A 39 12.51 -3.74 9.71
CA TYR A 39 11.84 -4.80 10.47
C TYR A 39 12.41 -4.92 11.89
N ASN A 40 13.73 -4.78 12.05
CA ASN A 40 14.34 -4.77 13.38
C ASN A 40 13.77 -3.69 14.31
N VAL A 41 13.30 -2.55 13.78
CA VAL A 41 12.61 -1.52 14.58
C VAL A 41 11.16 -1.90 14.83
N LEU A 42 10.44 -2.34 13.79
CA LEU A 42 9.00 -2.62 13.89
C LEU A 42 8.67 -3.87 14.69
N ASP A 43 9.58 -4.84 14.71
CA ASP A 43 9.47 -6.08 15.48
C ASP A 43 10.16 -6.01 16.85
N ASN A 44 10.81 -4.87 17.18
CA ASN A 44 11.41 -4.69 18.49
C ASN A 44 10.33 -4.65 19.59
N GLU A 45 10.52 -5.46 20.63
CA GLU A 45 9.57 -5.61 21.74
C GLU A 45 9.35 -4.27 22.47
N THR A 46 10.41 -3.53 22.81
CA THR A 46 10.31 -2.22 23.47
C THR A 46 9.53 -1.21 22.62
N VAL A 47 9.79 -1.15 21.31
CA VAL A 47 9.05 -0.25 20.42
C VAL A 47 7.58 -0.63 20.34
N ARG A 48 7.26 -1.93 20.29
CA ARG A 48 5.88 -2.43 20.23
C ARG A 48 5.12 -2.20 21.54
N GLU A 49 5.75 -2.45 22.68
CA GLU A 49 5.20 -2.19 24.01
C GLU A 49 4.96 -0.69 24.24
N ASN A 50 5.86 0.16 23.72
CA ASN A 50 5.70 1.61 23.71
C ASN A 50 4.77 2.12 22.59
N LEU A 51 3.93 1.25 22.01
CA LEU A 51 2.91 1.59 21.01
C LEU A 51 3.49 2.33 19.79
N GLY A 52 4.68 1.92 19.35
CA GLY A 52 5.37 2.50 18.22
C GLY A 52 6.21 3.73 18.53
N LYS A 53 6.27 4.20 19.78
CA LYS A 53 7.16 5.30 20.17
C LYS A 53 8.59 4.79 20.37
N PHE A 54 9.57 5.49 19.80
CA PHE A 54 10.99 5.17 19.94
C PHE A 54 11.86 6.42 19.81
N ASP A 55 13.09 6.36 20.32
CA ASP A 55 14.07 7.44 20.24
C ASP A 55 15.40 6.99 19.61
N ARG A 56 16.39 7.91 19.57
CA ARG A 56 17.71 7.61 19.01
C ARG A 56 18.52 6.60 19.83
N ASN A 57 18.25 6.44 21.12
CA ASN A 57 18.92 5.45 21.97
C ASN A 57 18.35 4.05 21.71
N ASP A 58 17.03 3.94 21.52
CA ASP A 58 16.40 2.69 21.07
C ASP A 58 17.04 2.23 19.75
N LEU A 59 17.17 3.14 18.78
CA LEU A 59 17.81 2.84 17.49
C LEU A 59 19.29 2.43 17.62
N LYS A 60 20.03 2.97 18.61
CA LYS A 60 21.41 2.51 18.87
C LYS A 60 21.44 1.06 19.35
N ASN A 61 20.48 0.67 20.18
CA ASN A 61 20.38 -0.68 20.72
C ASN A 61 19.89 -1.67 19.64
N ILE A 62 18.89 -1.27 18.85
CA ILE A 62 18.31 -2.09 17.77
C ILE A 62 19.32 -2.29 16.64
N TRP A 63 20.02 -1.23 16.24
CA TRP A 63 21.04 -1.26 15.19
C TRP A 63 22.45 -1.26 15.81
N ASN A 64 22.72 -2.22 16.69
CA ASN A 64 24.00 -2.37 17.38
C ASN A 64 25.04 -3.18 16.58
N GLU A 65 24.59 -3.98 15.60
CA GLU A 65 25.46 -4.77 14.73
C GLU A 65 26.38 -3.85 13.88
N GLU A 66 27.61 -4.31 13.62
CA GLU A 66 28.61 -3.57 12.82
C GLU A 66 28.08 -3.15 11.45
N LYS A 67 27.20 -3.96 10.85
CA LYS A 67 26.59 -3.66 9.54
C LYS A 67 25.65 -2.45 9.56
N TYR A 68 25.21 -1.95 10.71
CA TYR A 68 24.27 -0.83 10.84
C TYR A 68 24.81 0.36 11.64
N ILE A 69 25.82 0.17 12.49
CA ILE A 69 26.28 1.16 13.48
C ILE A 69 26.64 2.53 12.89
N THR A 70 27.18 2.55 11.67
CA THR A 70 27.61 3.77 10.96
C THR A 70 26.50 4.42 10.14
N MET A 71 25.35 3.77 9.99
CA MET A 71 24.28 4.12 9.04
C MET A 71 22.96 4.48 9.73
N ARG A 72 22.95 4.64 11.06
CA ARG A 72 21.70 4.79 11.83
C ARG A 72 20.88 6.02 11.44
N SER A 73 21.55 7.13 11.12
CA SER A 73 20.87 8.36 10.70
C SER A 73 20.21 8.19 9.33
N GLU A 74 20.91 7.52 8.42
CA GLU A 74 20.47 7.18 7.08
C GLU A 74 19.28 6.20 7.15
N LEU A 75 19.37 5.16 7.98
CA LEU A 75 18.30 4.19 8.18
C LEU A 75 17.04 4.81 8.79
N LEU A 76 17.18 5.70 9.78
CA LEU A 76 16.05 6.46 10.31
C LEU A 76 15.42 7.33 9.21
N LYS A 77 16.25 8.03 8.43
CA LYS A 77 15.75 8.87 7.35
C LYS A 77 15.09 8.05 6.24
N LEU A 78 15.57 6.83 5.99
CA LEU A 78 14.97 5.86 5.09
C LEU A 78 13.55 5.51 5.53
N MET A 79 13.35 5.22 6.82
CA MET A 79 12.01 4.98 7.38
C MET A 79 11.07 6.18 7.21
N MET A 80 11.58 7.40 7.42
CA MET A 80 10.80 8.62 7.24
C MET A 80 10.42 8.84 5.76
N ASN A 81 11.34 8.60 4.82
CA ASN A 81 11.05 8.73 3.39
C ASN A 81 10.04 7.70 2.90
N PHE A 82 10.09 6.48 3.44
CA PHE A 82 9.05 5.46 3.20
C PHE A 82 7.75 5.69 3.96
N LYS A 83 7.65 6.80 4.70
CA LYS A 83 6.44 7.16 5.46
C LYS A 83 6.05 6.07 6.47
N LEU A 84 7.05 5.48 7.13
CA LEU A 84 6.89 4.45 8.16
C LEU A 84 6.96 5.00 9.58
N CYS A 85 7.47 6.22 9.74
CA CYS A 85 7.49 6.94 11.00
C CYS A 85 7.54 8.45 10.78
N TYR A 86 7.21 9.20 11.83
CA TYR A 86 7.37 10.66 11.88
C TYR A 86 8.01 11.08 13.20
N GLU A 87 8.61 12.27 13.21
CA GLU A 87 9.14 12.90 14.43
C GLU A 87 8.02 13.67 15.12
N ILE A 88 7.93 13.54 16.45
CA ILE A 88 6.92 14.25 17.23
C ILE A 88 7.32 15.75 17.28
N PRO A 89 6.47 16.69 16.81
CA PRO A 89 6.86 18.09 16.68
C PRO A 89 7.32 18.73 17.99
N SER A 90 6.64 18.45 19.11
CA SER A 90 7.02 18.96 20.44
C SER A 90 8.24 18.27 21.07
N GLN A 91 8.66 17.12 20.55
CA GLN A 91 9.68 16.26 21.15
C GLN A 91 10.74 15.82 20.12
N PRO A 92 11.62 16.74 19.65
CA PRO A 92 12.69 16.40 18.71
C PRO A 92 13.53 15.19 19.19
N GLY A 93 13.83 14.28 18.27
CA GLY A 93 14.51 13.02 18.57
C GLY A 93 13.61 11.89 19.06
N ASN A 94 12.31 12.13 19.23
CA ASN A 94 11.30 11.10 19.50
C ASN A 94 10.44 10.88 18.26
N TYR A 95 10.19 9.62 17.94
CA TYR A 95 9.51 9.21 16.71
C TYR A 95 8.34 8.28 17.03
N ILE A 96 7.37 8.23 16.12
CA ILE A 96 6.24 7.31 16.18
C ILE A 96 6.18 6.52 14.87
N ALA A 97 6.05 5.20 14.97
CA ALA A 97 5.68 4.29 13.89
C ALA A 97 4.16 4.00 13.94
N PRO A 98 3.31 4.71 13.15
CA PRO A 98 1.86 4.68 13.33
C PRO A 98 1.19 3.31 13.16
N GLN A 99 1.83 2.38 12.45
CA GLN A 99 1.39 0.99 12.28
C GLN A 99 1.40 0.16 13.58
N LEU A 100 2.15 0.61 14.59
CA LEU A 100 2.25 0.00 15.92
C LEU A 100 1.40 0.68 16.99
N LEU A 101 0.68 1.75 16.63
CA LEU A 101 -0.23 2.42 17.56
C LEU A 101 -1.33 1.47 18.07
N SER A 102 -1.93 1.83 19.19
CA SER A 102 -3.06 1.11 19.75
C SER A 102 -4.18 0.96 18.72
N ALA A 103 -4.86 -0.20 18.75
CA ALA A 103 -6.08 -0.40 17.99
C ALA A 103 -7.28 0.35 18.60
N GLU A 104 -7.18 0.69 19.89
CA GLU A 104 -8.22 1.42 20.61
C GLU A 104 -8.21 2.89 20.21
N GLN A 105 -9.40 3.43 19.98
CA GLN A 105 -9.59 4.84 19.66
C GLN A 105 -9.29 5.69 20.90
N THR A 106 -8.44 6.71 20.74
CA THR A 106 -8.16 7.69 21.79
C THR A 106 -9.44 8.41 22.21
N GLU A 107 -9.60 8.70 23.50
CA GLU A 107 -10.72 9.50 23.98
C GLU A 107 -10.54 10.98 23.58
N TYR A 108 -11.56 11.56 22.99
CA TYR A 108 -11.65 13.00 22.71
C TYR A 108 -13.11 13.43 22.57
N ASN A 109 -13.36 14.71 22.85
CA ASN A 109 -14.69 15.29 22.66
C ASN A 109 -14.89 15.64 21.18
N TRP A 110 -16.06 15.33 20.63
CA TRP A 110 -16.44 15.70 19.27
C TRP A 110 -17.80 16.39 19.25
N ASP A 111 -17.90 17.50 18.52
CA ASP A 111 -19.17 18.17 18.26
C ASP A 111 -19.83 17.49 17.05
N GLU A 112 -20.96 16.82 17.28
CA GLU A 112 -21.71 16.10 16.25
C GLU A 112 -22.52 17.03 15.33
N ASP A 113 -22.67 18.31 15.69
CA ASP A 113 -23.50 19.24 14.96
C ASP A 113 -22.78 19.82 13.73
N ASN A 114 -23.55 19.99 12.65
CA ASN A 114 -23.12 20.71 11.44
C ASN A 114 -21.76 20.24 10.85
N ASN A 115 -21.47 18.94 10.92
CA ASN A 115 -20.26 18.37 10.33
C ASN A 115 -20.36 18.33 8.79
N LEU A 116 -19.23 18.57 8.11
CA LEU A 116 -19.06 18.12 6.72
C LEU A 116 -18.65 16.65 6.75
N LEU A 117 -19.31 15.82 5.95
CA LEU A 117 -19.00 14.40 5.86
C LEU A 117 -18.47 14.09 4.45
N LEU A 118 -17.53 13.16 4.37
CA LEU A 118 -17.04 12.59 3.11
C LEU A 118 -16.65 11.14 3.36
N ARG A 119 -16.85 10.25 2.39
CA ARG A 119 -16.32 8.89 2.47
C ARG A 119 -15.62 8.50 1.19
N TYR A 120 -14.58 7.69 1.35
CA TYR A 120 -13.98 6.93 0.27
C TYR A 120 -14.26 5.45 0.51
N GLU A 121 -14.86 4.77 -0.46
CA GLU A 121 -15.06 3.32 -0.44
C GLU A 121 -14.14 2.67 -1.46
N TYR A 122 -13.39 1.65 -1.06
CA TYR A 122 -12.40 1.00 -1.92
C TYR A 122 -12.88 -0.38 -2.34
N GLU A 123 -12.67 -0.75 -3.61
CA GLU A 123 -12.87 -2.13 -4.08
C GLU A 123 -11.91 -3.08 -3.35
N PHE A 124 -10.65 -2.64 -3.23
CA PHE A 124 -9.62 -3.23 -2.40
C PHE A 124 -8.84 -2.08 -1.76
N MET A 125 -8.78 -2.03 -0.42
CA MET A 125 -8.05 -0.99 0.32
C MET A 125 -6.64 -1.48 0.65
N PRO A 126 -5.58 -0.92 0.04
CA PRO A 126 -4.21 -1.21 0.46
C PRO A 126 -4.01 -0.91 1.94
N LYS A 127 -3.36 -1.84 2.64
CA LYS A 127 -2.88 -1.59 4.00
C LYS A 127 -1.89 -0.43 3.97
N GLY A 128 -2.11 0.55 4.85
CA GLY A 128 -1.20 1.68 5.01
C GLY A 128 -1.64 3.00 4.39
N ILE A 129 -2.79 3.10 3.68
CA ILE A 129 -3.31 4.41 3.22
C ILE A 129 -3.43 5.36 4.42
N LEU A 130 -4.10 4.94 5.49
CA LEU A 130 -4.27 5.77 6.67
C LEU A 130 -2.95 6.00 7.41
N THR A 131 -2.09 4.98 7.52
CA THR A 131 -0.78 5.10 8.17
C THR A 131 0.09 6.16 7.49
N ARG A 132 0.15 6.14 6.15
CA ARG A 132 0.85 7.17 5.36
C ARG A 132 0.21 8.53 5.52
N PHE A 133 -1.13 8.59 5.52
CA PHE A 133 -1.85 9.84 5.78
C PHE A 133 -1.49 10.44 7.13
N ILE A 134 -1.47 9.63 8.20
CA ILE A 134 -1.05 10.04 9.54
C ILE A 134 0.37 10.63 9.51
N VAL A 135 1.32 9.97 8.84
CA VAL A 135 2.70 10.46 8.70
C VAL A 135 2.74 11.80 7.96
N GLU A 136 2.00 11.97 6.86
CA GLU A 136 2.00 13.25 6.12
C GLU A 136 1.33 14.38 6.90
N THR A 137 0.33 14.08 7.73
CA THR A 137 -0.44 15.09 8.49
C THR A 137 0.01 15.24 9.95
N HIS A 138 1.11 14.60 10.36
CA HIS A 138 1.49 14.50 11.78
C HIS A 138 1.59 15.85 12.51
N ALA A 139 2.05 16.89 11.80
CA ALA A 139 2.23 18.24 12.34
C ALA A 139 0.93 18.93 12.79
N ILE A 140 -0.23 18.41 12.39
CA ILE A 140 -1.55 18.96 12.77
C ILE A 140 -2.42 17.93 13.51
N ILE A 141 -1.82 16.83 14.01
CA ILE A 141 -2.52 15.90 14.90
C ILE A 141 -2.91 16.63 16.18
N GLU A 142 -4.18 16.51 16.56
CA GLU A 142 -4.70 17.18 17.73
C GLU A 142 -3.97 16.72 19.00
N ASN A 143 -3.43 17.70 19.74
CA ASN A 143 -2.62 17.50 20.94
C ASN A 143 -1.44 16.52 20.74
N GLU A 144 -1.03 16.26 19.50
CA GLU A 144 -0.04 15.26 19.10
C GLU A 144 -0.33 13.82 19.59
N THR A 145 -1.52 13.56 20.14
CA THR A 145 -1.88 12.30 20.82
C THR A 145 -3.20 11.72 20.34
N CYS A 146 -4.05 12.49 19.66
CA CYS A 146 -5.33 12.00 19.11
C CYS A 146 -5.13 11.20 17.82
N VAL A 147 -4.41 10.07 17.92
CA VAL A 147 -4.06 9.19 16.81
C VAL A 147 -3.99 7.75 17.29
N TRP A 148 -4.56 6.83 16.51
CA TRP A 148 -4.56 5.40 16.76
C TRP A 148 -4.44 4.65 15.43
N LYS A 149 -4.35 3.32 15.48
CA LYS A 149 -4.04 2.50 14.30
C LYS A 149 -5.01 2.67 13.14
N THR A 150 -6.29 2.95 13.44
CA THR A 150 -7.38 3.06 12.46
C THR A 150 -8.02 4.44 12.41
N GLY A 151 -7.40 5.46 13.03
CA GLY A 151 -7.89 6.82 12.87
C GLY A 151 -7.02 7.91 13.47
N VAL A 152 -7.37 9.14 13.13
CA VAL A 152 -6.65 10.33 13.57
C VAL A 152 -7.61 11.51 13.65
N VAL A 153 -7.38 12.38 14.63
CA VAL A 153 -8.02 13.69 14.72
C VAL A 153 -6.98 14.76 14.43
N LEU A 154 -7.29 15.62 13.46
CA LEU A 154 -6.48 16.75 13.05
C LEU A 154 -7.12 18.04 13.55
N ASN A 155 -6.30 18.99 13.99
CA ASN A 155 -6.73 20.32 14.37
C ASN A 155 -5.89 21.35 13.62
N LYS A 156 -6.55 22.18 12.82
CA LYS A 156 -5.90 23.24 12.07
C LYS A 156 -6.85 24.41 11.97
N ASP A 157 -6.35 25.60 12.29
CA ASP A 157 -7.00 26.84 11.90
C ASP A 157 -8.43 27.01 12.48
N GLY A 158 -8.74 26.42 13.64
CA GLY A 158 -10.08 26.49 14.25
C GLY A 158 -11.11 25.58 13.58
N ALA A 159 -10.64 24.57 12.84
CA ALA A 159 -11.42 23.44 12.38
C ALA A 159 -10.78 22.14 12.86
N ARG A 160 -11.60 21.10 13.03
CA ARG A 160 -11.16 19.76 13.42
C ARG A 160 -11.63 18.75 12.39
N ALA A 161 -10.81 17.76 12.07
CA ALA A 161 -11.16 16.68 11.16
C ALA A 161 -10.87 15.34 11.81
N GLU A 162 -11.85 14.45 11.83
CA GLU A 162 -11.68 13.06 12.21
C GLU A 162 -11.67 12.21 10.94
N ILE A 163 -10.65 11.36 10.82
CA ILE A 163 -10.45 10.44 9.71
C ILE A 163 -10.34 9.04 10.29
N ILE A 164 -11.27 8.14 9.93
CA ILE A 164 -11.33 6.77 10.43
C ILE A 164 -11.34 5.79 9.26
N GLU A 165 -10.45 4.80 9.33
CA GLU A 165 -10.45 3.61 8.50
C GLU A 165 -11.38 2.54 9.10
N ARG A 166 -12.26 1.96 8.28
CA ARG A 166 -13.11 0.84 8.67
C ARG A 166 -13.11 -0.23 7.58
N TYR A 167 -13.33 -1.48 7.99
CA TYR A 167 -13.56 -2.59 7.08
C TYR A 167 -14.99 -3.10 7.24
N ARG A 168 -15.69 -3.26 6.12
CA ARG A 168 -17.05 -3.79 6.08
C ARG A 168 -17.14 -4.86 4.99
N TYR A 169 -17.38 -6.11 5.38
CA TYR A 169 -17.54 -7.23 4.42
C TYR A 169 -16.44 -7.28 3.35
N HIS A 170 -15.17 -7.16 3.77
CA HIS A 170 -13.99 -7.13 2.89
C HIS A 170 -13.82 -5.88 2.01
N LYS A 171 -14.69 -4.87 2.12
CA LYS A 171 -14.48 -3.54 1.55
C LYS A 171 -13.91 -2.59 2.60
N GLY A 172 -12.84 -1.89 2.27
CA GLY A 172 -12.30 -0.83 3.12
C GLY A 172 -13.03 0.49 2.86
N GLU A 173 -13.19 1.30 3.89
CA GLU A 173 -13.69 2.67 3.80
C GLU A 173 -12.83 3.62 4.63
N ILE A 174 -12.62 4.84 4.13
CA ILE A 174 -12.15 5.97 4.93
C ILE A 174 -13.34 6.91 5.12
N ARG A 175 -13.72 7.14 6.38
CA ARG A 175 -14.74 8.11 6.78
C ARG A 175 -14.08 9.37 7.28
N ILE A 176 -14.55 10.51 6.79
CA ILE A 176 -14.07 11.83 7.17
C ILE A 176 -15.25 12.62 7.70
N ARG A 177 -15.09 13.23 8.88
CA ARG A 177 -15.99 14.27 9.38
C ARG A 177 -15.21 15.49 9.81
N VAL A 178 -15.71 16.67 9.46
CA VAL A 178 -15.02 17.95 9.72
C VAL A 178 -15.97 18.95 10.37
N SER A 179 -15.56 19.48 11.51
CA SER A 179 -16.28 20.46 12.31
C SER A 179 -15.52 21.79 12.41
N GLY A 180 -16.19 22.84 12.88
CA GLY A 180 -15.62 24.18 13.07
C GLY A 180 -15.77 25.12 11.87
N ASN A 181 -15.32 26.36 12.06
CA ASN A 181 -15.61 27.47 11.15
C ASN A 181 -14.94 27.34 9.79
N ARG A 182 -13.71 26.80 9.76
CA ARG A 182 -12.91 26.61 8.53
C ARG A 182 -12.95 25.17 8.00
N LYS A 183 -14.04 24.44 8.29
CA LYS A 183 -14.21 23.03 7.90
C LYS A 183 -14.04 22.73 6.40
N ARG A 184 -14.40 23.65 5.50
CA ARG A 184 -14.18 23.47 4.04
C ARG A 184 -12.69 23.50 3.67
N ASP A 185 -11.91 24.40 4.29
CA ASP A 185 -10.47 24.51 4.03
C ASP A 185 -9.73 23.29 4.58
N LEU A 186 -10.09 22.83 5.77
CA LEU A 186 -9.51 21.62 6.35
C LEU A 186 -9.90 20.37 5.55
N LEU A 187 -11.17 20.23 5.12
CA LEU A 187 -11.57 19.14 4.24
C LEU A 187 -10.78 19.16 2.92
N THR A 188 -10.57 20.34 2.33
CA THR A 188 -9.74 20.49 1.11
C THR A 188 -8.31 20.01 1.35
N THR A 189 -7.72 20.36 2.49
CA THR A 189 -6.38 19.89 2.88
C THR A 189 -6.35 18.36 3.03
N VAL A 190 -7.31 17.78 3.76
CA VAL A 190 -7.42 16.32 3.94
C VAL A 190 -7.58 15.60 2.61
N ARG A 191 -8.44 16.11 1.72
CA ARG A 191 -8.64 15.55 0.38
C ARG A 191 -7.37 15.64 -0.48
N HIS A 192 -6.63 16.74 -0.39
CA HIS A 192 -5.38 16.91 -1.11
C HIS A 192 -4.32 15.88 -0.66
N GLU A 193 -4.15 15.71 0.65
CA GLU A 193 -3.19 14.74 1.20
C GLU A 193 -3.58 13.29 0.87
N LEU A 194 -4.86 12.93 0.99
CA LEU A 194 -5.35 11.61 0.56
C LEU A 194 -5.21 11.41 -0.95
N GLY A 195 -5.47 12.44 -1.76
CA GLY A 195 -5.31 12.38 -3.22
C GLY A 195 -3.88 12.05 -3.63
N LYS A 196 -2.88 12.70 -3.03
CA LYS A 196 -1.45 12.36 -3.26
C LYS A 196 -1.15 10.90 -2.94
N ILE A 197 -1.75 10.37 -1.88
CA ILE A 197 -1.58 8.96 -1.50
C ILE A 197 -2.30 8.05 -2.50
N HIS A 198 -3.52 8.37 -2.91
CA HIS A 198 -4.27 7.61 -3.92
C HIS A 198 -3.54 7.55 -5.26
N ASP A 199 -3.03 8.68 -5.74
CA ASP A 199 -2.30 8.81 -7.01
C ASP A 199 -0.99 8.01 -7.02
N SER A 200 -0.44 7.69 -5.84
CA SER A 200 0.76 6.84 -5.71
C SER A 200 0.52 5.35 -5.95
N TYR A 201 -0.73 4.91 -6.14
CA TYR A 201 -1.07 3.52 -6.43
C TYR A 201 -1.54 3.38 -7.89
N GLU A 202 -0.83 2.59 -8.71
CA GLU A 202 -1.14 2.48 -10.15
C GLU A 202 -2.56 2.01 -10.49
N ARG A 203 -3.19 1.21 -9.62
CA ARG A 203 -4.48 0.54 -9.90
C ARG A 203 -5.47 0.64 -8.75
N LEU A 204 -5.37 1.69 -7.93
CA LEU A 204 -6.32 1.90 -6.84
C LEU A 204 -7.70 2.26 -7.40
N LYS A 205 -8.71 1.47 -7.03
CA LYS A 205 -10.10 1.73 -7.40
C LYS A 205 -10.89 2.09 -6.16
N TYR A 206 -11.49 3.28 -6.18
CA TYR A 206 -12.30 3.77 -5.09
C TYR A 206 -13.41 4.69 -5.59
N GLU A 207 -14.46 4.78 -4.80
CA GLU A 207 -15.60 5.66 -5.01
C GLU A 207 -15.58 6.76 -3.95
N THR A 208 -15.90 7.99 -4.36
CA THR A 208 -16.08 9.11 -3.42
C THR A 208 -17.57 9.30 -3.15
N LEU A 209 -17.96 9.31 -1.88
CA LEU A 209 -19.36 9.43 -1.46
C LEU A 209 -19.62 10.77 -0.78
N VAL A 210 -20.60 11.49 -1.33
CA VAL A 210 -21.04 12.82 -0.92
C VAL A 210 -22.34 12.73 -0.14
N PRO A 211 -22.43 13.28 1.09
CA PRO A 211 -23.66 13.25 1.87
C PRO A 211 -24.72 14.16 1.23
N CYS A 212 -25.97 13.71 1.29
CA CYS A 212 -27.12 14.54 0.98
C CYS A 212 -27.24 15.69 2.01
N ASN A 213 -27.65 16.87 1.55
CA ASN A 213 -27.87 18.07 2.37
C ASN A 213 -29.35 18.40 2.62
N CYS A 214 -30.29 17.49 2.31
CA CYS A 214 -31.72 17.69 2.58
C CYS A 214 -31.99 17.82 4.09
N SER A 215 -33.19 18.28 4.45
CA SER A 215 -33.61 18.50 5.84
C SER A 215 -33.47 17.27 6.75
N LYS A 216 -33.67 16.05 6.23
CA LYS A 216 -33.48 14.80 6.99
C LYS A 216 -32.01 14.34 7.09
N CYS A 217 -31.17 14.71 6.12
CA CYS A 217 -29.78 14.25 6.07
C CYS A 217 -28.81 15.25 6.70
N LYS A 218 -29.11 16.54 6.62
CA LYS A 218 -28.30 17.60 7.21
C LYS A 218 -28.20 17.43 8.74
N GLY A 219 -26.98 17.39 9.27
CA GLY A 219 -26.72 17.15 10.69
C GLY A 219 -26.87 15.69 11.14
N SER A 220 -27.31 14.79 10.25
CA SER A 220 -27.35 13.36 10.56
C SER A 220 -25.95 12.75 10.45
N GLN A 221 -25.60 11.85 11.38
CA GLN A 221 -24.40 11.01 11.29
C GLN A 221 -24.54 9.88 10.25
N SER A 222 -25.75 9.66 9.74
CA SER A 222 -26.03 8.66 8.72
C SER A 222 -26.89 9.24 7.58
N PRO A 223 -26.39 10.23 6.82
CA PRO A 223 -27.15 10.76 5.69
C PRO A 223 -27.26 9.71 4.57
N HIS A 224 -28.11 9.99 3.59
CA HIS A 224 -27.98 9.33 2.29
C HIS A 224 -26.69 9.84 1.62
N PHE A 225 -25.99 8.97 0.89
CA PHE A 225 -24.80 9.33 0.14
C PHE A 225 -25.01 9.12 -1.36
N TYR A 226 -24.44 10.02 -2.15
CA TYR A 226 -24.37 9.93 -3.60
C TYR A 226 -22.93 9.66 -4.04
N LEU A 227 -22.76 8.88 -5.11
CA LEU A 227 -21.47 8.75 -5.78
C LEU A 227 -21.10 10.09 -6.44
N TRP A 228 -19.87 10.54 -6.20
CA TRP A 228 -19.32 11.74 -6.79
C TRP A 228 -19.46 11.75 -8.32
N ASP A 229 -19.16 10.64 -8.97
CA ASP A 229 -19.25 10.51 -10.43
C ASP A 229 -20.69 10.65 -10.96
N VAL A 230 -21.68 10.23 -10.17
CA VAL A 230 -23.10 10.44 -10.51
C VAL A 230 -23.43 11.93 -10.41
N LEU A 231 -22.98 12.62 -9.36
CA LEU A 231 -23.20 14.07 -9.23
C LEU A 231 -22.56 14.85 -10.37
N ASN A 232 -21.34 14.48 -10.80
CA ASN A 232 -20.69 15.12 -11.95
C ASN A 232 -21.46 14.90 -13.24
N LYS A 233 -21.96 13.68 -13.50
CA LYS A 233 -22.82 13.43 -14.67
C LYS A 233 -24.07 14.30 -14.69
N PHE A 234 -24.71 14.50 -13.53
CA PHE A 234 -25.85 15.42 -13.43
C PHE A 234 -25.45 16.87 -13.77
N ILE A 235 -24.28 17.32 -13.33
CA ILE A 235 -23.76 18.65 -13.68
C ILE A 235 -23.48 18.75 -15.19
N ASP A 236 -22.79 17.76 -15.75
CA ASP A 236 -22.42 17.70 -17.17
C ASP A 236 -23.66 17.66 -18.08
N ASP A 237 -24.68 16.89 -17.70
CA ASP A 237 -25.96 16.77 -18.39
C ASP A 237 -26.93 17.93 -18.08
N GLN A 238 -26.48 18.95 -17.33
CA GLN A 238 -27.27 20.13 -16.94
C GLN A 238 -28.58 19.76 -16.22
N ARG A 239 -28.54 18.69 -15.41
CA ARG A 239 -29.63 18.24 -14.53
C ARG A 239 -29.41 18.83 -13.13
N PRO A 240 -30.15 19.88 -12.73
CA PRO A 240 -29.83 20.64 -11.52
C PRO A 240 -30.20 19.92 -10.21
N GLU A 241 -31.03 18.89 -10.28
CA GLU A 241 -31.62 18.26 -9.10
C GLU A 241 -31.54 16.74 -9.16
N ILE A 242 -31.30 16.13 -7.99
CA ILE A 242 -31.32 14.68 -7.77
C ILE A 242 -32.18 14.38 -6.54
N GLN A 243 -32.92 13.26 -6.56
CA GLN A 243 -33.80 12.90 -5.44
C GLN A 243 -33.01 12.29 -4.27
N CYS A 244 -33.35 12.65 -3.03
CA CYS A 244 -32.89 11.95 -1.83
C CYS A 244 -33.76 10.74 -1.53
N ILE A 245 -33.19 9.54 -1.41
CA ILE A 245 -33.97 8.33 -1.10
C ILE A 245 -34.53 8.29 0.33
N LYS A 246 -34.03 9.14 1.24
CA LYS A 246 -34.48 9.17 2.65
C LYS A 246 -35.59 10.18 2.89
N SER A 247 -35.49 11.36 2.28
CA SER A 247 -36.52 12.40 2.41
C SER A 247 -37.51 12.42 1.26
N TYR A 248 -37.13 11.85 0.11
CA TYR A 248 -37.84 11.92 -1.17
C TYR A 248 -37.85 13.31 -1.81
N ASP A 249 -37.18 14.28 -1.20
CA ASP A 249 -37.04 15.64 -1.73
C ASP A 249 -36.04 15.67 -2.89
N MET A 250 -36.30 16.54 -3.86
CA MET A 250 -35.30 16.96 -4.84
C MET A 250 -34.30 17.90 -4.17
N VAL A 251 -33.01 17.61 -4.32
CA VAL A 251 -31.93 18.46 -3.81
C VAL A 251 -31.06 18.98 -4.95
N ASN A 252 -30.59 20.20 -4.80
CA ASN A 252 -29.72 20.84 -5.78
C ASN A 252 -28.34 20.17 -5.82
N VAL A 253 -27.96 19.64 -6.98
CA VAL A 253 -26.69 18.91 -7.18
C VAL A 253 -25.49 19.79 -6.92
N GLN A 254 -25.51 21.05 -7.39
CA GLN A 254 -24.41 21.99 -7.18
C GLN A 254 -24.20 22.29 -5.69
N GLY A 255 -25.27 22.34 -4.89
CA GLY A 255 -25.22 22.50 -3.44
C GLY A 255 -24.49 21.35 -2.73
N LEU A 256 -24.68 20.11 -3.20
CA LEU A 256 -23.98 18.93 -2.67
C LEU A 256 -22.48 18.99 -2.96
N VAL A 257 -22.12 19.43 -4.16
CA VAL A 257 -20.72 19.50 -4.61
C VAL A 257 -19.95 20.67 -3.99
N ASN A 258 -20.59 21.84 -3.86
CA ASN A 258 -19.96 23.05 -3.30
C ASN A 258 -19.51 22.88 -1.84
N ASP A 259 -20.11 21.95 -1.10
CA ASP A 259 -19.72 21.66 0.28
C ASP A 259 -18.39 20.89 0.36
N ILE A 260 -17.94 20.29 -0.75
CA ILE A 260 -16.74 19.46 -0.84
C ILE A 260 -15.64 20.11 -1.69
N VAL A 261 -16.01 20.90 -2.69
CA VAL A 261 -15.09 21.59 -3.60
C VAL A 261 -15.08 23.08 -3.29
N LYS A 262 -13.89 23.62 -3.01
CA LYS A 262 -13.70 25.07 -2.95
C LYS A 262 -13.93 25.64 -4.35
N ARG A 263 -14.82 26.62 -4.50
CA ARG A 263 -15.04 27.29 -5.79
C ARG A 263 -13.76 28.03 -6.18
N ASP A 264 -12.95 27.45 -7.04
CA ASP A 264 -12.00 28.23 -7.82
C ASP A 264 -12.82 28.94 -8.92
N LEU A 265 -13.05 30.23 -8.74
CA LEU A 265 -13.56 31.10 -9.79
C LEU A 265 -12.46 31.27 -10.84
N ASN A 266 -12.41 30.39 -11.85
CA ASN A 266 -12.01 30.73 -13.22
C ASN A 266 -12.18 29.56 -14.21
N PRO A 267 -13.28 29.52 -14.98
CA PRO A 267 -13.41 28.64 -16.13
C PRO A 267 -12.97 29.39 -17.40
N SER A 268 -11.67 29.48 -17.64
CA SER A 268 -11.17 29.75 -19.00
C SER A 268 -9.69 29.35 -19.12
N ARG A 269 -9.44 28.29 -19.88
CA ARG A 269 -8.35 28.27 -20.87
C ARG A 269 -8.68 27.20 -21.90
N ASN A 270 -9.18 27.70 -23.02
CA ASN A 270 -9.20 27.00 -24.30
C ASN A 270 -7.80 26.44 -24.58
N LYS A 271 -7.77 25.21 -25.09
CA LYS A 271 -6.59 24.65 -25.73
C LYS A 271 -6.27 25.48 -26.96
N GLU A 272 -5.27 26.36 -26.84
CA GLU A 272 -4.48 26.80 -27.98
C GLU A 272 -3.05 26.31 -27.75
N GLU A 273 -2.57 25.54 -28.72
CA GLU A 273 -1.19 25.12 -28.84
C GLU A 273 -0.29 26.34 -28.95
N SER A 274 0.65 26.48 -28.01
CA SER A 274 1.89 27.21 -28.25
C SER A 274 3.01 26.50 -27.50
N GLU A 275 4.06 26.21 -28.25
CA GLU A 275 5.22 25.45 -27.86
C GLU A 275 6.07 26.17 -26.80
N MET A 276 6.75 25.35 -26.00
CA MET A 276 7.98 25.64 -25.24
C MET A 276 7.87 26.52 -23.97
N SER A 277 7.57 25.85 -22.86
CA SER A 277 8.42 25.93 -21.66
C SER A 277 8.39 24.59 -20.92
N ASN A 278 9.52 23.88 -20.96
CA ASN A 278 9.68 22.50 -20.55
C ASN A 278 9.81 22.39 -19.01
N SER A 279 8.72 22.01 -18.33
CA SER A 279 8.74 21.61 -16.90
C SER A 279 8.02 20.28 -16.64
N GLY A 280 7.77 19.48 -17.68
CA GLY A 280 7.13 18.16 -17.58
C GLY A 280 8.11 16.99 -17.42
N LYS A 281 9.15 17.12 -16.58
CA LYS A 281 10.24 16.12 -16.52
C LYS A 281 10.22 15.14 -15.34
N TYR A 282 9.34 15.32 -14.36
CA TYR A 282 9.21 14.39 -13.24
C TYR A 282 7.74 14.12 -12.93
N SER A 283 7.16 13.12 -13.60
CA SER A 283 6.04 12.37 -13.05
C SER A 283 6.63 11.35 -12.07
N ILE A 284 6.68 11.73 -10.80
CA ILE A 284 7.21 10.91 -9.70
C ILE A 284 6.24 9.74 -9.50
N LYS A 285 6.59 8.56 -10.00
CA LYS A 285 6.01 7.30 -9.52
C LYS A 285 6.77 6.87 -8.29
N ALA A 286 6.39 7.44 -7.15
CA ALA A 286 6.70 6.84 -5.87
C ALA A 286 5.76 5.63 -5.71
N ASP A 287 6.09 4.51 -6.35
CA ASP A 287 5.59 3.21 -5.91
C ASP A 287 6.19 2.97 -4.53
N VAL A 288 5.44 3.48 -3.55
CA VAL A 288 5.25 3.03 -2.19
C VAL A 288 6.08 1.78 -1.90
N VAL A 289 6.95 1.86 -0.88
CA VAL A 289 7.21 0.68 -0.05
C VAL A 289 5.86 0.27 0.53
N ASN A 290 5.18 -0.52 -0.26
CA ASN A 290 4.04 -1.29 0.08
C ASN A 290 4.57 -2.29 1.11
N ILE A 291 4.53 -1.89 2.38
CA ILE A 291 4.17 -2.85 3.43
C ILE A 291 2.66 -3.08 3.32
N THR A 292 2.19 -3.41 2.12
CA THR A 292 1.10 -4.36 2.01
C THR A 292 1.68 -5.71 2.39
N GLU A 293 0.85 -6.52 3.04
CA GLU A 293 1.02 -7.96 3.21
C GLU A 293 1.05 -8.71 1.86
N THR A 294 1.90 -8.27 0.93
CA THR A 294 2.23 -8.94 -0.33
C THR A 294 3.65 -9.51 -0.30
N ASN A 295 4.48 -9.09 0.66
CA ASN A 295 5.91 -9.45 0.70
C ASN A 295 6.33 -10.34 1.86
N LEU A 296 5.40 -11.00 2.57
CA LEU A 296 5.81 -12.13 3.43
C LEU A 296 6.59 -13.14 2.58
N GLY A 297 6.11 -13.45 1.37
CA GLY A 297 6.74 -14.39 0.42
C GLY A 297 8.11 -13.97 -0.14
N GLU A 298 8.43 -12.68 -0.20
CA GLU A 298 9.70 -12.20 -0.76
C GLU A 298 10.82 -12.15 0.31
N VAL A 299 10.47 -11.76 1.54
CA VAL A 299 11.35 -11.86 2.72
C VAL A 299 11.56 -13.32 3.12
N ILE A 300 10.51 -14.16 2.99
CA ILE A 300 10.59 -15.62 3.09
C ILE A 300 11.49 -16.18 2.00
N GLY A 301 11.28 -15.84 0.72
CA GLY A 301 12.10 -16.36 -0.39
C GLY A 301 13.62 -16.14 -0.21
N LYS A 302 14.03 -14.99 0.34
CA LYS A 302 15.44 -14.74 0.70
C LYS A 302 15.89 -15.48 1.96
N LYS A 303 15.00 -15.79 2.91
CA LYS A 303 15.27 -16.62 4.10
C LYS A 303 15.46 -18.11 3.76
N TYR A 304 14.78 -18.65 2.73
CA TYR A 304 14.82 -20.08 2.36
C TYR A 304 15.84 -20.45 1.27
N ALA A 305 16.42 -19.47 0.55
CA ALA A 305 17.55 -19.71 -0.36
C ALA A 305 18.81 -20.26 0.33
N SER A 306 18.86 -20.16 1.66
CA SER A 306 19.92 -20.71 2.53
C SER A 306 19.71 -22.17 2.94
N ASP A 307 18.56 -22.81 2.62
CA ASP A 307 18.31 -24.22 2.93
C ASP A 307 18.79 -25.12 1.76
N PRO A 308 19.84 -25.94 1.96
CA PRO A 308 20.40 -26.79 0.91
C PRO A 308 19.41 -27.80 0.35
N SER A 309 18.42 -28.23 1.14
CA SER A 309 17.43 -29.23 0.72
C SER A 309 16.42 -28.65 -0.28
N ILE A 310 16.05 -27.37 -0.09
CA ILE A 310 15.11 -26.66 -0.97
C ILE A 310 15.80 -26.29 -2.27
N LYS A 311 17.07 -25.86 -2.20
CA LYS A 311 17.88 -25.60 -3.39
C LYS A 311 18.00 -26.84 -4.27
N ASN A 312 18.29 -27.98 -3.67
CA ASN A 312 18.38 -29.25 -4.40
C ASN A 312 17.04 -29.66 -5.04
N ALA A 313 15.94 -29.49 -4.32
CA ALA A 313 14.60 -29.75 -4.87
C ALA A 313 14.24 -28.82 -6.04
N LEU A 314 14.62 -27.55 -5.96
CA LEU A 314 14.46 -26.59 -7.06
C LEU A 314 15.29 -26.98 -8.27
N ASP A 315 16.58 -27.31 -8.07
CA ASP A 315 17.48 -27.71 -9.15
C ASP A 315 16.94 -28.94 -9.90
N GLU A 316 16.39 -29.92 -9.18
CA GLU A 316 15.77 -31.11 -9.78
C GLU A 316 14.51 -30.79 -10.60
N ILE A 317 13.65 -29.91 -10.10
CA ILE A 317 12.46 -29.46 -10.83
C ILE A 317 12.89 -28.71 -12.10
N ILE A 318 13.86 -27.80 -11.99
CA ILE A 318 14.34 -26.99 -13.12
C ILE A 318 14.94 -27.86 -14.21
N ASN A 319 15.78 -28.82 -13.83
CA ASN A 319 16.38 -29.76 -14.78
C ASN A 319 15.27 -30.52 -15.52
N LYS A 320 14.24 -31.00 -14.81
CA LYS A 320 13.13 -31.73 -15.41
C LYS A 320 12.27 -30.86 -16.33
N LEU A 321 11.97 -29.62 -15.93
CA LEU A 321 11.22 -28.69 -16.77
C LEU A 321 12.00 -28.32 -18.04
N THR A 322 13.32 -28.20 -17.94
CA THR A 322 14.20 -27.95 -19.08
C THR A 322 14.20 -29.13 -20.05
N GLU A 323 14.27 -30.36 -19.55
CA GLU A 323 14.11 -31.57 -20.38
C GLU A 323 12.76 -31.60 -21.11
N LEU A 324 11.67 -31.31 -20.41
CA LEU A 324 10.33 -31.31 -21.00
C LEU A 324 10.15 -30.21 -22.03
N ASN A 325 10.68 -29.02 -21.76
CA ASN A 325 10.66 -27.90 -22.71
C ASN A 325 11.45 -28.24 -23.98
N ASN A 326 12.60 -28.89 -23.87
CA ASN A 326 13.39 -29.33 -25.03
C ASN A 326 12.69 -30.44 -25.81
N LYS A 327 11.99 -31.34 -25.12
CA LYS A 327 11.26 -32.47 -25.74
C LYS A 327 9.96 -32.03 -26.42
N TYR A 328 9.33 -30.97 -25.91
CA TYR A 328 8.01 -30.49 -26.33
C TYR A 328 7.98 -28.95 -26.46
N PRO A 329 8.73 -28.35 -27.38
CA PRO A 329 8.95 -26.89 -27.41
C PRO A 329 7.72 -26.04 -27.75
N ASN A 330 6.68 -26.62 -28.37
CA ASN A 330 5.52 -25.89 -28.88
C ASN A 330 4.18 -26.53 -28.44
N VAL A 331 4.01 -26.73 -27.13
CA VAL A 331 2.76 -27.28 -26.57
C VAL A 331 1.87 -26.19 -25.97
N SER A 332 0.56 -26.45 -25.99
CA SER A 332 -0.42 -25.61 -25.29
C SER A 332 -0.37 -25.82 -23.77
N GLU A 333 -0.90 -24.86 -23.00
CA GLU A 333 -0.91 -24.90 -21.53
C GLU A 333 -1.69 -26.09 -20.96
N THR A 334 -2.81 -26.47 -21.60
CA THR A 334 -3.59 -27.64 -21.21
C THR A 334 -2.79 -28.93 -21.43
N THR A 335 -2.15 -29.08 -22.59
CA THR A 335 -1.30 -30.24 -22.90
C THR A 335 -0.08 -30.30 -21.99
N ALA A 336 0.56 -29.17 -21.69
CA ALA A 336 1.68 -29.10 -20.76
C ALA A 336 1.29 -29.54 -19.35
N THR A 337 0.09 -29.19 -18.88
CA THR A 337 -0.46 -29.61 -17.59
C THR A 337 -0.65 -31.12 -17.53
N GLU A 338 -1.19 -31.73 -18.58
CA GLU A 338 -1.34 -33.19 -18.68
C GLU A 338 0.03 -33.90 -18.68
N ILE A 339 1.01 -33.36 -19.40
CA ILE A 339 2.39 -33.89 -19.44
C ILE A 339 3.06 -33.82 -18.06
N ILE A 340 2.95 -32.67 -17.37
CA ILE A 340 3.49 -32.50 -16.01
C ILE A 340 2.83 -33.49 -15.04
N ASN A 341 1.50 -33.59 -15.06
CA ASN A 341 0.77 -34.51 -14.20
C ASN A 341 1.20 -35.97 -14.43
N ALA A 342 1.36 -36.38 -15.69
CA ALA A 342 1.80 -37.73 -16.04
C ALA A 342 3.23 -38.00 -15.59
N GLU A 343 4.16 -37.05 -15.82
CA GLU A 343 5.56 -37.23 -15.47
C GLU A 343 5.82 -37.21 -13.97
N PHE A 344 5.21 -36.29 -13.23
CA PHE A 344 5.41 -36.23 -11.77
C PHE A 344 4.77 -37.44 -11.07
N ARG A 345 3.63 -37.96 -11.57
CA ARG A 345 3.10 -39.27 -11.13
C ARG A 345 4.01 -40.44 -11.51
N GLY A 346 4.66 -40.38 -12.67
CA GLY A 346 5.67 -41.34 -13.10
C GLY A 346 6.88 -41.35 -12.16
N ILE A 347 7.40 -40.18 -11.80
CA ILE A 347 8.49 -40.01 -10.82
C ILE A 347 8.07 -40.56 -9.46
N GLN A 348 6.86 -40.23 -8.99
CA GLN A 348 6.32 -40.76 -7.73
C GLN A 348 6.29 -42.29 -7.68
N LYS A 349 5.91 -42.94 -8.78
CA LYS A 349 5.76 -44.40 -8.83
C LYS A 349 7.09 -45.13 -9.05
N ASN A 350 7.96 -44.59 -9.91
CA ASN A 350 9.12 -45.30 -10.42
C ASN A 350 10.46 -44.81 -9.82
N GLN A 351 10.48 -43.63 -9.18
CA GLN A 351 11.67 -43.02 -8.60
C GLN A 351 11.36 -42.42 -7.21
N PRO A 352 11.04 -43.25 -6.20
CA PRO A 352 10.57 -42.78 -4.90
C PRO A 352 11.58 -41.90 -4.18
N GLU A 353 12.89 -42.16 -4.30
CA GLU A 353 13.94 -41.32 -3.71
C GLU A 353 13.97 -39.91 -4.32
N LYS A 354 13.84 -39.81 -5.64
CA LYS A 354 13.76 -38.53 -6.35
C LYS A 354 12.46 -37.79 -6.03
N TRP A 355 11.37 -38.53 -5.90
CA TRP A 355 10.08 -37.98 -5.49
C TRP A 355 10.14 -37.36 -4.09
N GLU A 356 10.80 -38.01 -3.13
CA GLU A 356 10.94 -37.47 -1.77
C GLU A 356 11.74 -36.16 -1.72
N ILE A 357 12.68 -35.95 -2.64
CA ILE A 357 13.40 -34.67 -2.80
C ILE A 357 12.46 -33.59 -3.37
N ILE A 358 11.76 -33.90 -4.47
CA ILE A 358 10.84 -32.96 -5.14
C ILE A 358 9.68 -32.57 -4.23
N LYS A 359 9.14 -33.53 -3.47
CA LYS A 359 8.03 -33.32 -2.52
C LYS A 359 8.37 -32.32 -1.41
N GLN A 360 9.65 -32.09 -1.12
CA GLN A 360 10.07 -31.12 -0.08
C GLN A 360 9.53 -29.71 -0.35
N ILE A 361 9.34 -29.32 -1.61
CA ILE A 361 8.89 -27.97 -1.99
C ILE A 361 7.36 -27.85 -2.12
N PHE A 362 6.68 -28.95 -2.46
CA PHE A 362 5.22 -29.02 -2.63
C PHE A 362 4.47 -29.31 -1.32
N ASN A 363 5.17 -29.55 -0.21
CA ASN A 363 4.56 -29.66 1.10
C ASN A 363 3.79 -28.37 1.44
N GLY A 364 2.49 -28.46 1.75
CA GLY A 364 1.57 -27.32 1.82
C GLY A 364 2.05 -26.10 2.62
N LYS A 365 2.73 -26.30 3.76
CA LYS A 365 3.33 -25.16 4.49
C LYS A 365 4.48 -24.51 3.73
N ARG A 366 5.32 -25.27 3.03
CA ARG A 366 6.50 -24.78 2.29
C ARG A 366 6.16 -24.25 0.90
N TRP A 367 5.17 -24.85 0.24
CA TRP A 367 4.60 -24.38 -1.02
C TRP A 367 4.06 -22.96 -0.88
N LEU A 368 3.27 -22.73 0.17
CA LEU A 368 2.72 -21.41 0.53
C LEU A 368 3.79 -20.46 1.05
N ASN A 369 4.77 -20.95 1.79
CA ASN A 369 5.90 -20.16 2.33
C ASN A 369 7.09 -20.07 1.34
N GLY A 370 6.85 -19.79 0.06
CA GLY A 370 7.88 -19.34 -0.87
C GLY A 370 8.29 -20.31 -1.98
N GLY A 371 7.89 -21.59 -1.92
CA GLY A 371 8.12 -22.56 -3.02
C GLY A 371 7.48 -22.11 -4.34
N LYS A 372 6.24 -21.61 -4.28
CA LYS A 372 5.52 -21.05 -5.43
C LYS A 372 6.24 -19.86 -6.05
N THR A 373 6.67 -18.90 -5.22
CA THR A 373 7.34 -17.68 -5.67
C THR A 373 8.72 -17.95 -6.30
N ALA A 374 9.48 -18.90 -5.76
CA ALA A 374 10.77 -19.30 -6.32
C ALA A 374 10.60 -19.87 -7.72
N LEU A 375 9.63 -20.77 -7.94
CA LEU A 375 9.36 -21.34 -9.25
C LEU A 375 8.87 -20.30 -10.27
N ILE A 376 8.06 -19.33 -9.85
CA ILE A 376 7.59 -18.23 -10.71
C ILE A 376 8.75 -17.36 -11.18
N LYS A 377 9.59 -16.85 -10.24
CA LYS A 377 10.74 -16.00 -10.57
C LYS A 377 11.77 -16.71 -11.45
N ILE A 378 11.94 -18.01 -11.25
CA ILE A 378 12.81 -18.83 -12.08
C ILE A 378 12.21 -18.97 -13.48
N GLY A 379 10.90 -19.21 -13.60
CA GLY A 379 10.21 -19.23 -14.89
C GLY A 379 10.41 -17.95 -15.71
N GLU A 380 10.38 -16.78 -15.06
CA GLU A 380 10.65 -15.47 -15.67
C GLU A 380 12.09 -15.35 -16.21
N HIS A 381 13.08 -15.99 -15.56
CA HIS A 381 14.49 -15.94 -15.97
C HIS A 381 14.82 -16.88 -17.15
N TYR A 382 14.06 -17.97 -17.33
CA TYR A 382 14.31 -18.96 -18.39
C TYR A 382 13.53 -18.70 -19.70
N SER A 383 12.44 -17.92 -19.67
CA SER A 383 11.76 -17.31 -20.82
C SER A 383 10.49 -16.60 -20.33
N GLU A 384 10.25 -15.36 -20.75
CA GLU A 384 8.89 -14.80 -20.71
C GLU A 384 7.97 -15.75 -21.50
N ASN A 385 7.08 -16.48 -20.81
CA ASN A 385 6.16 -17.51 -21.32
C ASN A 385 6.69 -18.96 -21.52
N ASN A 386 7.46 -19.53 -20.59
CA ASN A 386 7.60 -21.00 -20.54
C ASN A 386 6.29 -21.67 -20.04
N VAL A 387 5.63 -22.42 -20.93
CA VAL A 387 4.34 -23.08 -20.67
C VAL A 387 4.44 -24.18 -19.60
N PHE A 388 5.58 -24.89 -19.53
CA PHE A 388 5.79 -25.94 -18.52
C PHE A 388 5.99 -25.36 -17.11
N CYS A 389 6.57 -24.17 -16.99
CA CYS A 389 6.70 -23.49 -15.70
C CYS A 389 5.32 -23.11 -15.14
N LYS A 390 4.40 -22.61 -15.98
CA LYS A 390 3.01 -22.33 -15.58
C LYS A 390 2.27 -23.60 -15.18
N ALA A 391 2.43 -24.67 -15.97
CA ALA A 391 1.82 -25.97 -15.70
C ALA A 391 2.29 -26.61 -14.38
N VAL A 392 3.57 -26.48 -14.01
CA VAL A 392 4.09 -27.04 -12.75
C VAL A 392 3.53 -26.31 -11.52
N VAL A 393 3.25 -25.00 -11.64
CA VAL A 393 2.61 -24.23 -10.57
C VAL A 393 1.19 -24.74 -10.32
N GLY A 394 0.42 -24.96 -11.40
CA GLY A 394 -0.92 -25.55 -11.29
C GLY A 394 -0.92 -26.97 -10.69
N PHE A 395 0.07 -27.80 -11.02
CA PHE A 395 0.26 -29.11 -10.39
C PHE A 395 0.49 -29.00 -8.88
N GLY A 396 1.35 -28.07 -8.45
CA GLY A 396 1.64 -27.85 -7.03
C GLY A 396 0.44 -27.38 -6.22
N GLU A 397 -0.41 -26.53 -6.80
CA GLU A 397 -1.69 -26.11 -6.18
C GLU A 397 -2.64 -27.28 -5.97
N GLY A 398 -2.79 -28.15 -6.98
CA GLY A 398 -3.62 -29.36 -6.87
C GLY A 398 -3.09 -30.39 -5.86
N PHE A 399 -1.81 -30.32 -5.49
CA PHE A 399 -1.18 -31.19 -4.49
C PHE A 399 -1.36 -30.68 -3.05
N THR A 400 -1.63 -29.38 -2.87
CA THR A 400 -1.88 -28.81 -1.54
C THR A 400 -3.33 -28.95 -1.07
N ASP A 401 -4.25 -29.19 -2.00
CA ASP A 401 -5.69 -29.39 -1.74
C ASP A 401 -6.06 -30.88 -1.53
N SER A 402 -5.07 -31.77 -1.56
CA SER A 402 -5.20 -33.24 -1.37
C SER A 402 -4.40 -33.71 -0.15
#